data_AF-A0A383CBA2-F1
#
_entry.id   AF-A0A383CBA2-F1
#
_cell.length_a   1.000
_cell.length_b   1.000
_cell.length_c   1.000
_cell.angle_alpha   90.00
_cell.angle_beta   90.00
_cell.angle_gamma   90.00
#
_symmetry.space_group_name_H-M   'P 1'
#
loop_
_entity.id
_entity.type
_entity.pdbx_description
1 polymer ?
#
loop_
_entity_poly.entity_id
_entity_poly.type
_entity_poly.pdbx_seq_one_letter_code
_entity_poly.pdbx_strand_id
1 'polypeptide(L)'
;MFSYTNILDALARLNLLEPAEKPLSTKLHGGISSEIYKFDLHMGPVCIKSALPTLKSDPEWHVPVERSAAEWEWLKLAEQIVPGMVPDPIGYDECANIVVMAYLEPDLHPNWKDLLRHGQIDPSFAAATADKLVDFHNATANVEMVAENFGNDQIFHEIRLEPYFLAAGRNVPVVNSLMTELVKNTANTKCALVHGDVSPKNILAGPDGPIFLDAECAWYGEPAFDAAF
;
A
#
# COMPACT_ATOMS: atom_id res chain seq x y z
N MET A 1 2.40 -14.95 -15.00
CA MET A 1 0.95 -14.70 -14.97
C MET A 1 0.39 -15.41 -13.76
N PHE A 2 -0.20 -14.66 -12.84
CA PHE A 2 -0.75 -15.15 -11.58
C PHE A 2 -2.01 -15.98 -11.89
N SER A 3 -1.98 -17.30 -11.60
CA SER A 3 -3.08 -18.20 -11.96
C SER A 3 -4.07 -18.37 -10.80
N TYR A 4 -5.34 -18.59 -11.13
CA TYR A 4 -6.39 -18.90 -10.16
C TYR A 4 -6.01 -20.06 -9.23
N THR A 5 -5.38 -21.10 -9.78
CA THR A 5 -4.86 -22.24 -9.01
C THR A 5 -3.83 -21.82 -7.96
N ASN A 6 -2.90 -20.92 -8.30
CA ASN A 6 -1.90 -20.45 -7.34
C ASN A 6 -2.53 -19.71 -6.16
N ILE A 7 -3.61 -18.95 -6.40
CA ILE A 7 -4.36 -18.27 -5.35
C ILE A 7 -5.02 -19.30 -4.41
N LEU A 8 -5.70 -20.31 -4.97
CA LEU A 8 -6.33 -21.34 -4.15
C LEU A 8 -5.31 -22.11 -3.31
N ASP A 9 -4.15 -22.44 -3.88
CA ASP A 9 -3.08 -23.12 -3.15
C ASP A 9 -2.54 -22.26 -2.00
N ALA A 10 -2.41 -20.93 -2.20
CA ALA A 10 -2.01 -20.00 -1.14
C ALA A 10 -3.08 -19.87 -0.04
N LEU A 11 -4.35 -19.73 -0.41
CA LEU A 11 -5.45 -19.72 0.56
C LEU A 11 -5.49 -21.01 1.39
N ALA A 12 -5.24 -22.17 0.76
CA ALA A 12 -5.14 -23.45 1.46
C ALA A 12 -3.94 -23.49 2.42
N ARG A 13 -2.75 -23.01 2.00
CA ARG A 13 -1.57 -22.92 2.88
C ARG A 13 -1.79 -22.00 4.08
N LEU A 14 -2.56 -20.92 3.90
CA LEU A 14 -2.96 -20.00 4.94
C LEU A 14 -4.12 -20.52 5.82
N ASN A 15 -4.66 -21.71 5.54
CA ASN A 15 -5.83 -22.29 6.20
C ASN A 15 -7.10 -21.42 6.08
N LEU A 16 -7.23 -20.67 4.98
CA LEU A 16 -8.38 -19.81 4.68
C LEU A 16 -9.40 -20.49 3.76
N LEU A 17 -9.05 -21.63 3.16
CA LEU A 17 -9.88 -22.36 2.20
C LEU A 17 -10.15 -23.77 2.72
N GLU A 18 -11.44 -24.16 2.82
CA GLU A 18 -11.76 -25.54 3.18
C GLU A 18 -11.52 -26.50 1.99
N PRO A 19 -11.15 -27.78 2.23
CA PRO A 19 -10.76 -28.71 1.14
C PRO A 19 -11.80 -28.94 0.04
N ALA A 20 -13.09 -28.70 0.30
CA ALA A 20 -14.19 -28.86 -0.66
C ALA A 20 -14.76 -27.52 -1.16
N GLU A 21 -14.23 -26.40 -0.68
CA GLU A 21 -14.71 -25.07 -1.00
C GLU A 21 -14.36 -24.67 -2.43
N LYS A 22 -15.31 -24.04 -3.11
CA LYS A 22 -15.13 -23.50 -4.47
C LYS A 22 -15.57 -22.04 -4.46
N PRO A 23 -14.71 -21.14 -3.97
CA PRO A 23 -15.09 -19.75 -3.77
C PRO A 23 -15.33 -19.07 -5.11
N LEU A 24 -16.26 -18.12 -5.13
CA LEU A 24 -16.40 -17.22 -6.27
C LEU A 24 -15.31 -16.16 -6.16
N SER A 25 -14.68 -15.85 -7.30
CA SER A 25 -13.70 -14.78 -7.38
C SER A 25 -14.16 -13.68 -8.33
N THR A 26 -14.02 -12.43 -7.90
CA THR A 26 -14.26 -11.25 -8.74
C THR A 26 -12.97 -10.45 -8.85
N LYS A 27 -12.52 -10.19 -10.08
CA LYS A 27 -11.35 -9.33 -10.31
C LYS A 27 -11.71 -7.89 -9.94
N LEU A 28 -10.87 -7.25 -9.13
CA LEU A 28 -11.00 -5.85 -8.78
C LEU A 28 -10.11 -5.01 -9.73
N HIS A 29 -10.65 -3.87 -10.16
CA HIS A 29 -9.98 -2.97 -11.10
C HIS A 29 -9.51 -1.69 -10.38
N GLY A 30 -8.56 -0.97 -10.98
CA GLY A 30 -8.12 0.36 -10.51
C GLY A 30 -6.63 0.47 -10.19
N GLY A 31 -5.95 -0.63 -9.90
CA GLY A 31 -4.50 -0.67 -9.66
C GLY A 31 -3.68 -0.98 -10.91
N ILE A 32 -2.53 -0.33 -11.05
CA ILE A 32 -1.56 -0.59 -12.13
C ILE A 32 -0.42 -1.51 -11.69
N SER A 33 -0.14 -1.59 -10.39
CA SER A 33 1.00 -2.32 -9.81
C SER A 33 0.66 -3.74 -9.37
N SER A 34 -0.62 -4.09 -9.21
CA SER A 34 -1.02 -5.39 -8.67
C SER A 34 -2.14 -6.05 -9.47
N GLU A 35 -2.28 -7.34 -9.23
CA GLU A 35 -3.51 -8.09 -9.46
C GLU A 35 -4.27 -8.17 -8.15
N ILE A 36 -5.56 -7.84 -8.19
CA ILE A 36 -6.42 -7.76 -7.00
C ILE A 36 -7.71 -8.53 -7.28
N TYR A 37 -8.11 -9.38 -6.34
CA TYR A 37 -9.32 -10.18 -6.44
C TYR A 37 -10.08 -10.15 -5.11
N LYS A 38 -11.40 -10.07 -5.20
CA LYS A 38 -12.30 -10.46 -4.11
C LYS A 38 -12.54 -11.95 -4.19
N PHE A 39 -12.43 -12.67 -3.09
CA PHE A 39 -12.85 -14.06 -2.97
C PHE A 39 -13.96 -14.17 -1.92
N ASP A 40 -15.09 -14.76 -2.30
CA ASP A 40 -16.20 -15.03 -1.39
C ASP A 40 -15.95 -16.38 -0.71
N LEU A 41 -15.36 -16.34 0.50
CA LEU A 41 -15.06 -17.52 1.32
C LEU A 41 -16.18 -17.79 2.34
N HIS A 42 -16.20 -18.99 2.92
CA HIS A 42 -17.15 -19.36 3.98
C HIS A 42 -17.00 -18.46 5.21
N MET A 43 -15.77 -18.06 5.54
CA MET A 43 -15.46 -17.15 6.63
C MET A 43 -15.82 -15.68 6.35
N GLY A 44 -16.28 -15.37 5.14
CA GLY A 44 -16.55 -14.02 4.66
C GLY A 44 -15.68 -13.63 3.47
N PRO A 45 -16.01 -12.51 2.80
CA PRO A 45 -15.25 -12.06 1.64
C PRO A 45 -13.88 -11.53 2.04
N VAL A 46 -12.86 -11.90 1.26
CA VAL A 46 -11.48 -11.41 1.43
C VAL A 46 -10.98 -10.73 0.17
N CYS A 47 -10.08 -9.78 0.34
CA CYS A 47 -9.31 -9.17 -0.74
C CYS A 47 -7.93 -9.84 -0.81
N ILE A 48 -7.56 -10.25 -2.01
CA ILE A 48 -6.28 -10.87 -2.33
C ILE A 48 -5.52 -9.95 -3.25
N LYS A 49 -4.27 -9.65 -2.91
CA LYS A 49 -3.40 -8.76 -3.67
C LYS A 49 -2.06 -9.42 -3.93
N SER A 50 -1.57 -9.29 -5.16
CA SER A 50 -0.24 -9.73 -5.58
C SER A 50 0.41 -8.69 -6.48
N ALA A 51 1.63 -8.28 -6.15
CA ALA A 51 2.46 -7.43 -6.99
C ALA A 51 2.71 -8.03 -8.39
N LEU A 52 2.68 -7.17 -9.41
CA LEU A 52 3.12 -7.49 -10.77
C LEU A 52 4.60 -7.13 -10.96
N PRO A 53 5.38 -7.90 -11.73
CA PRO A 53 6.78 -7.55 -12.03
C PRO A 53 6.90 -6.34 -12.98
N THR A 54 5.82 -6.02 -13.69
CA THR A 54 5.73 -4.88 -14.61
C THR A 54 4.45 -4.12 -14.32
N LEU A 55 4.55 -2.80 -14.19
CA LEU A 55 3.39 -1.92 -14.02
C LEU A 55 2.54 -1.88 -15.30
N LYS A 56 1.22 -1.78 -15.15
CA LYS A 56 0.28 -1.54 -16.25
C LYS A 56 0.30 -0.06 -16.67
N SER A 57 1.46 0.44 -17.08
CA SER A 57 1.70 1.83 -17.49
C SER A 57 2.43 1.90 -18.84
N ASP A 58 2.41 3.08 -19.46
CA ASP A 58 3.26 3.45 -20.60
C ASP A 58 4.11 4.68 -20.18
N PRO A 59 5.45 4.58 -20.17
CA PRO A 59 6.29 3.46 -20.60
C PRO A 59 6.22 2.23 -19.69
N GLU A 60 6.71 1.10 -20.22
CA GLU A 60 6.89 -0.13 -19.45
C GLU A 60 7.88 0.10 -18.31
N TRP A 61 7.46 -0.24 -17.09
CA TRP A 61 8.26 -0.06 -15.88
C TRP A 61 8.33 -1.37 -15.10
N HIS A 62 9.54 -1.89 -14.94
CA HIS A 62 9.79 -3.07 -14.13
C HIS A 62 10.03 -2.68 -12.68
N VAL A 63 9.43 -3.45 -11.77
CA VAL A 63 9.45 -3.15 -10.33
C VAL A 63 9.64 -4.43 -9.51
N PRO A 64 10.31 -4.37 -8.34
CA PRO A 64 10.55 -5.54 -7.50
C PRO A 64 9.23 -6.04 -6.90
N VAL A 65 8.96 -7.34 -6.99
CA VAL A 65 7.71 -7.94 -6.50
C VAL A 65 7.69 -8.14 -4.98
N GLU A 66 8.87 -8.09 -4.35
CA GLU A 66 9.11 -8.16 -2.91
C GLU A 66 8.31 -7.11 -2.13
N ARG A 67 7.79 -6.09 -2.81
CA ARG A 67 6.90 -5.08 -2.26
C ARG A 67 5.58 -5.60 -1.68
N SER A 68 5.12 -6.79 -2.08
CA SER A 68 3.98 -7.43 -1.38
C SER A 68 4.34 -7.75 0.09
N ALA A 69 5.59 -8.15 0.36
CA ALA A 69 6.06 -8.40 1.73
C ALA A 69 6.14 -7.09 2.53
N ALA A 70 6.63 -6.02 1.90
CA ALA A 70 6.66 -4.69 2.51
C ALA A 70 5.25 -4.20 2.89
N GLU A 71 4.27 -4.39 2.00
CA GLU A 71 2.88 -4.07 2.27
C GLU A 71 2.32 -4.90 3.43
N TRP A 72 2.54 -6.21 3.43
CA TRP A 72 2.08 -7.09 4.51
C TRP A 72 2.61 -6.67 5.88
N GLU A 73 3.92 -6.44 5.99
CA GLU A 73 4.53 -6.05 7.26
C GLU A 73 4.06 -4.66 7.71
N TRP A 74 3.86 -3.73 6.77
CA TRP A 74 3.31 -2.42 7.09
C TRP A 74 1.87 -2.52 7.59
N LEU A 75 0.99 -3.25 6.89
CA LEU A 75 -0.41 -3.43 7.29
C LEU A 75 -0.52 -4.05 8.68
N LYS A 76 0.26 -5.11 8.95
CA LYS A 76 0.31 -5.75 10.27
C LYS A 76 0.71 -4.78 11.37
N LEU A 77 1.75 -3.99 11.15
CA LEU A 77 2.26 -3.07 12.16
C LEU A 77 1.30 -1.89 12.35
N ALA A 78 0.70 -1.38 11.27
CA ALA A 78 -0.31 -0.31 11.32
C ALA A 78 -1.52 -0.72 12.16
N GLU A 79 -2.06 -1.93 11.95
CA GLU A 79 -3.20 -2.41 12.74
C GLU A 79 -2.85 -2.59 14.24
N GLN A 80 -1.61 -2.95 14.55
CA GLN A 80 -1.16 -3.08 15.94
C GLN A 80 -1.01 -1.72 16.64
N ILE A 81 -0.55 -0.69 15.93
CA ILE A 81 -0.26 0.63 16.49
C ILE A 81 -1.53 1.50 16.52
N VAL A 82 -2.26 1.53 15.40
CA VAL A 82 -3.46 2.34 15.20
C VAL A 82 -4.58 1.43 14.69
N PRO A 83 -5.29 0.71 15.58
CA PRO A 83 -6.36 -0.19 15.18
C PRO A 83 -7.40 0.48 14.29
N GLY A 84 -7.80 -0.19 13.20
CA GLY A 84 -8.72 0.35 12.20
C GLY A 84 -8.12 1.41 11.28
N MET A 85 -6.78 1.56 11.23
CA MET A 85 -6.09 2.36 10.21
C MET A 85 -6.04 1.65 8.86
N VAL A 86 -6.17 0.32 8.83
CA VAL A 86 -6.03 -0.51 7.63
C VAL A 86 -7.16 -1.53 7.56
N PRO A 87 -7.39 -2.21 6.41
CA PRO A 87 -8.22 -3.40 6.39
C PRO A 87 -7.56 -4.49 7.24
N ASP A 88 -8.35 -5.29 7.96
CA ASP A 88 -7.83 -6.37 8.80
C ASP A 88 -6.82 -7.23 8.02
N PRO A 89 -5.55 -7.31 8.45
CA PRO A 89 -4.56 -8.17 7.83
C PRO A 89 -4.86 -9.64 8.18
N ILE A 90 -5.15 -10.48 7.18
CA ILE A 90 -5.56 -11.87 7.40
C ILE A 90 -4.39 -12.84 7.25
N GLY A 91 -3.56 -12.67 6.21
CA GLY A 91 -2.43 -13.57 5.98
C GLY A 91 -1.52 -13.13 4.84
N TYR A 92 -0.30 -13.67 4.82
CA TYR A 92 0.65 -13.51 3.74
C TYR A 92 1.28 -14.85 3.38
N ASP A 93 1.13 -15.25 2.13
CA ASP A 93 1.75 -16.46 1.60
C ASP A 93 3.04 -16.10 0.87
N GLU A 94 4.18 -16.35 1.52
CA GLU A 94 5.52 -16.08 0.97
C GLU A 94 5.79 -16.85 -0.33
N CYS A 95 5.27 -18.07 -0.46
CA CYS A 95 5.50 -18.92 -1.64
C CYS A 95 4.89 -18.32 -2.91
N ALA A 96 3.68 -17.75 -2.82
CA ALA A 96 2.99 -17.12 -3.93
C ALA A 96 3.10 -15.59 -3.94
N ASN A 97 3.72 -15.00 -2.91
CA ASN A 97 3.86 -13.56 -2.71
C ASN A 97 2.51 -12.82 -2.65
N ILE A 98 1.58 -13.38 -1.87
CA ILE A 98 0.17 -12.97 -1.81
C ILE A 98 -0.17 -12.39 -0.46
N VAL A 99 -0.71 -11.17 -0.45
CA VAL A 99 -1.33 -10.56 0.73
C VAL A 99 -2.83 -10.83 0.72
N VAL A 100 -3.36 -11.28 1.85
CA VAL A 100 -4.80 -11.48 2.09
C VAL A 100 -5.23 -10.55 3.23
N MET A 101 -6.27 -9.77 2.98
CA MET A 101 -6.83 -8.79 3.91
C MET A 101 -8.36 -8.78 3.83
N ALA A 102 -9.02 -8.17 4.80
CA ALA A 102 -10.48 -8.01 4.76
C ALA A 102 -10.94 -7.31 3.47
N TYR A 103 -12.03 -7.79 2.89
CA TYR A 103 -12.72 -7.05 1.84
C TYR A 103 -13.63 -5.99 2.46
N LEU A 104 -13.47 -4.75 2.03
CA LEU A 104 -14.26 -3.61 2.50
C LEU A 104 -15.31 -3.24 1.45
N GLU A 105 -16.59 -3.27 1.85
CA GLU A 105 -17.71 -2.99 0.95
C GLU A 105 -17.66 -1.53 0.46
N PRO A 106 -17.64 -1.27 -0.87
CA PRO A 106 -17.46 0.08 -1.42
C PRO A 106 -18.52 1.10 -1.01
N ASP A 107 -19.77 0.66 -0.79
CA ASP A 107 -20.86 1.55 -0.37
C ASP A 107 -20.66 2.08 1.07
N LEU A 108 -19.94 1.32 1.91
CA LEU A 108 -19.59 1.71 3.27
C LEU A 108 -18.18 2.31 3.38
N HIS A 109 -17.33 2.05 2.38
CA HIS A 109 -15.94 2.48 2.32
C HIS A 109 -15.62 3.15 0.99
N PRO A 110 -16.31 4.27 0.64
CA PRO A 110 -16.05 4.97 -0.61
C PRO A 110 -14.60 5.46 -0.70
N ASN A 111 -14.04 5.41 -1.90
CA ASN A 111 -12.69 5.88 -2.17
C ASN A 111 -12.61 7.42 -2.04
N TRP A 112 -11.63 7.93 -1.28
CA TRP A 112 -11.56 9.36 -0.99
C TRP A 112 -11.33 10.21 -2.24
N LYS A 113 -10.50 9.77 -3.19
CA LYS A 113 -10.35 10.42 -4.50
C LYS A 113 -11.68 10.54 -5.24
N ASP A 114 -12.54 9.50 -5.19
CA ASP A 114 -13.84 9.57 -5.84
C ASP A 114 -14.77 10.55 -5.14
N LEU A 115 -14.79 10.59 -3.81
CA LEU A 115 -15.55 11.61 -3.06
C LEU A 115 -15.13 13.03 -3.47
N LEU A 116 -13.82 13.31 -3.46
CA LEU A 116 -13.26 14.60 -3.86
C LEU A 116 -13.61 14.96 -5.30
N ARG A 117 -13.54 14.00 -6.22
CA ARG A 117 -13.92 14.18 -7.64
C ARG A 117 -15.38 14.56 -7.81
N HIS A 118 -16.27 14.09 -6.92
CA HIS A 118 -17.68 14.47 -6.90
C HIS A 118 -17.97 15.75 -6.08
N GLY A 119 -16.94 16.46 -5.63
CA GLY A 119 -17.07 17.70 -4.85
C GLY A 119 -17.46 17.48 -3.39
N GLN A 120 -17.36 16.25 -2.89
CA GLN A 120 -17.58 15.94 -1.47
C GLN A 120 -16.27 16.18 -0.71
N ILE A 121 -16.17 17.34 -0.07
CA ILE A 121 -14.97 17.79 0.64
C ILE A 121 -15.32 17.90 2.12
N ASP A 122 -14.63 17.11 2.94
CA ASP A 122 -14.76 17.12 4.39
C ASP A 122 -13.39 17.42 5.04
N PRO A 123 -13.16 18.65 5.53
CA PRO A 123 -11.94 19.00 6.23
C PRO A 123 -11.70 18.19 7.52
N SER A 124 -12.76 17.71 8.17
CA SER A 124 -12.62 16.88 9.38
C SER A 124 -12.11 15.48 9.05
N PHE A 125 -12.48 14.92 7.90
CA PHE A 125 -11.91 13.68 7.39
C PHE A 125 -10.42 13.83 7.03
N ALA A 126 -10.04 14.97 6.45
CA ALA A 126 -8.64 15.28 6.18
C ALA A 126 -7.82 15.38 7.48
N ALA A 127 -8.37 16.03 8.51
CA ALA A 127 -7.74 16.08 9.84
C ALA A 127 -7.59 14.69 10.46
N ALA A 128 -8.65 13.86 10.44
CA ALA A 128 -8.60 12.49 10.94
C ALA A 128 -7.58 11.60 10.19
N THR A 129 -7.41 11.84 8.89
CA THR A 129 -6.37 11.17 8.09
C THR A 129 -4.98 11.54 8.59
N ALA A 130 -4.76 12.85 8.81
CA ALA A 130 -3.49 13.35 9.31
C ALA A 130 -3.21 12.82 10.73
N ASP A 131 -4.21 12.81 11.62
CA ASP A 131 -4.06 12.33 13.00
C ASP A 131 -3.59 10.86 13.03
N LYS A 132 -4.25 9.95 12.31
CA LYS A 132 -3.82 8.53 12.23
C LYS A 132 -2.40 8.38 11.68
N LEU A 133 -2.06 9.15 10.65
CA LEU A 133 -0.73 9.09 10.04
C LEU A 133 0.36 9.60 11.00
N VAL A 134 0.10 10.69 11.71
CA VAL A 134 1.00 11.24 12.74
C VAL A 134 1.18 10.27 13.89
N ASP A 135 0.11 9.64 14.37
CA ASP A 135 0.19 8.63 15.43
C ASP A 135 1.08 7.46 15.01
N PHE A 136 0.92 6.97 13.78
CA PHE A 136 1.74 5.89 13.22
C PHE A 136 3.21 6.29 13.05
N HIS A 137 3.49 7.47 12.49
CA HIS A 137 4.86 7.97 12.35
C HIS A 137 5.52 8.16 13.71
N ASN A 138 4.83 8.73 14.69
CA ASN A 138 5.38 8.94 16.04
C ASN A 138 5.69 7.61 16.74
N ALA A 139 4.83 6.61 16.59
CA ALA A 139 5.03 5.30 17.21
C ALA A 139 6.19 4.50 16.58
N THR A 140 6.53 4.77 15.32
CA THR A 140 7.62 4.10 14.60
C THR A 140 8.91 4.92 14.55
N ALA A 141 8.88 6.18 15.03
CA ALA A 141 10.01 7.08 14.98
C ALA A 141 11.18 6.62 15.86
N ASN A 142 12.37 6.54 15.28
CA ASN A 142 13.63 6.15 15.94
C ASN A 142 13.58 4.75 16.59
N VAL A 143 12.73 3.85 16.07
CA VAL A 143 12.64 2.47 16.55
C VAL A 143 13.56 1.58 15.70
N GLU A 144 14.70 1.19 16.26
CA GLU A 144 15.75 0.42 15.58
C GLU A 144 15.22 -0.87 14.92
N MET A 145 14.39 -1.63 15.64
CA MET A 145 13.78 -2.86 15.10
C MET A 145 12.89 -2.61 13.87
N VAL A 146 12.18 -1.47 13.83
CA VAL A 146 11.38 -1.09 12.66
C VAL A 146 12.32 -0.69 11.51
N ALA A 147 13.41 0.02 11.79
CA ALA A 147 14.40 0.35 10.78
C ALA A 147 15.04 -0.90 10.14
N GLU A 148 15.38 -1.91 10.95
CA GLU A 148 15.95 -3.18 10.49
C GLU A 148 14.97 -3.98 9.62
N ASN A 149 13.70 -4.00 9.99
CA ASN A 149 12.66 -4.75 9.27
C ASN A 149 12.21 -4.08 7.96
N PHE A 150 12.43 -2.76 7.82
CA PHE A 150 11.96 -1.97 6.68
C PHE A 150 13.10 -1.31 5.89
N GLY A 151 14.15 -2.09 5.60
CA GLY A 151 15.26 -1.73 4.69
C GLY A 151 14.90 -1.75 3.20
N ASN A 152 13.71 -1.25 2.84
CA ASN A 152 13.13 -1.32 1.49
C ASN A 152 13.58 -0.16 0.57
N ASP A 153 14.76 0.40 0.81
CA ASP A 153 15.32 1.56 0.09
C ASP A 153 15.24 1.44 -1.42
N GLN A 154 15.64 0.29 -1.96
CA GLN A 154 15.63 0.06 -3.40
C GLN A 154 14.20 0.04 -3.96
N ILE A 155 13.28 -0.63 -3.27
CA ILE A 155 11.87 -0.69 -3.67
C ILE A 155 11.31 0.75 -3.71
N PHE A 156 11.47 1.50 -2.63
CA PHE A 156 11.00 2.88 -2.56
C PHE A 156 11.64 3.78 -3.63
N HIS A 157 12.95 3.64 -3.86
CA HIS A 157 13.63 4.39 -4.91
C HIS A 157 13.04 4.09 -6.30
N GLU A 158 12.91 2.81 -6.66
CA GLU A 158 12.47 2.38 -7.99
C GLU A 158 11.02 2.75 -8.30
N ILE A 159 10.16 2.84 -7.28
CA ILE A 159 8.71 3.05 -7.49
C ILE A 159 8.22 4.43 -7.07
N ARG A 160 9.02 5.21 -6.33
CA ARG A 160 8.66 6.58 -5.92
C ARG A 160 9.70 7.61 -6.35
N LEU A 161 10.94 7.51 -5.89
CA LEU A 161 11.95 8.55 -6.16
C LEU A 161 12.30 8.66 -7.64
N GLU A 162 12.54 7.53 -8.31
CA GLU A 162 12.91 7.48 -9.71
C GLU A 162 11.80 8.00 -10.64
N PRO A 163 10.55 7.46 -10.60
CA PRO A 163 9.52 7.87 -11.55
C PRO A 163 8.93 9.26 -11.27
N TYR A 164 8.85 9.71 -10.01
CA TYR A 164 8.20 11.00 -9.69
C TYR A 164 9.18 12.17 -9.65
N PHE A 165 10.42 11.97 -9.19
CA PHE A 165 11.36 13.06 -8.99
C PHE A 165 12.45 13.07 -10.05
N LEU A 166 13.17 11.95 -10.23
CA LEU A 166 14.29 11.92 -11.19
C LEU A 166 13.81 11.98 -12.64
N ALA A 167 12.73 11.27 -12.99
CA ALA A 167 12.14 11.38 -14.32
C ALA A 167 11.58 12.79 -14.59
N ALA A 168 10.94 13.42 -13.61
CA ALA A 168 10.48 14.81 -13.73
C ALA A 168 11.65 15.78 -13.92
N GLY A 169 12.71 15.64 -13.13
CA GLY A 169 13.93 16.44 -13.24
C GLY A 169 14.59 16.33 -14.62
N ARG A 170 14.69 15.12 -15.18
CA ARG A 170 15.22 14.89 -16.54
C ARG A 170 14.38 15.58 -17.63
N ASN A 171 13.05 15.63 -17.46
CA ASN A 171 12.14 16.24 -18.43
C ASN A 171 11.96 17.75 -18.26
N VAL A 172 12.27 18.29 -17.08
CA VAL A 172 12.12 19.72 -16.75
C VAL A 172 13.47 20.27 -16.24
N PRO A 173 14.39 20.67 -17.14
CA PRO A 173 15.78 20.96 -16.80
C PRO A 173 15.98 21.99 -15.67
N VAL A 174 15.09 22.99 -15.56
CA VAL A 174 15.17 24.04 -14.54
C VAL A 174 15.02 23.52 -13.11
N VAL A 175 14.36 22.36 -12.91
CA VAL A 175 14.20 21.75 -11.58
C VAL A 175 15.10 20.53 -11.37
N ASN A 176 15.93 20.14 -12.34
CA ASN A 176 16.66 18.87 -12.28
C ASN A 176 17.62 18.77 -11.07
N SER A 177 18.38 19.84 -10.79
CA SER A 177 19.28 19.88 -9.64
C SER A 177 18.51 19.79 -8.33
N LEU A 178 17.39 20.50 -8.22
CA LEU A 178 16.51 20.47 -7.05
C LEU A 178 15.91 19.07 -6.83
N MET A 179 15.43 18.42 -7.88
CA MET A 179 14.88 17.05 -7.78
C MET A 179 15.96 16.05 -7.35
N THR A 180 17.17 16.16 -7.90
CA THR A 180 18.29 15.29 -7.53
C THR A 180 18.69 15.48 -6.06
N GLU A 181 18.72 16.73 -5.59
CA GLU A 181 19.00 17.04 -4.18
C GLU A 181 17.90 16.53 -3.26
N LEU A 182 16.63 16.72 -3.62
CA LEU A 182 15.49 16.25 -2.84
C LEU A 182 15.48 14.73 -2.70
N VAL A 183 15.76 14.00 -3.79
CA VAL A 183 15.91 12.54 -3.79
C VAL A 183 17.04 12.10 -2.87
N LYS A 184 18.21 12.76 -2.97
CA LYS A 184 19.35 12.46 -2.10
C LYS A 184 19.02 12.70 -0.63
N ASN A 185 18.38 13.81 -0.29
CA ASN A 185 18.03 14.13 1.09
C ASN A 185 16.99 13.13 1.63
N THR A 186 15.92 12.87 0.87
CA THR A 186 14.85 11.93 1.25
C THR A 186 15.38 10.52 1.47
N ALA A 187 16.25 10.02 0.57
CA ALA A 187 16.81 8.67 0.68
C ALA A 187 17.76 8.51 1.89
N ASN A 188 18.48 9.57 2.28
CA ASN A 188 19.44 9.53 3.37
C ASN A 188 18.83 9.76 4.76
N THR A 189 17.62 10.30 4.85
CA THR A 189 16.94 10.46 6.13
C THR A 189 16.28 9.17 6.58
N LYS A 190 16.57 8.74 7.82
CA LYS A 190 16.02 7.54 8.46
C LYS A 190 15.40 7.91 9.80
N CYS A 191 14.09 8.14 9.81
CA CYS A 191 13.38 8.72 10.95
C CYS A 191 12.20 7.86 11.43
N ALA A 192 11.26 7.52 10.55
CA ALA A 192 10.05 6.79 10.90
C ALA A 192 9.66 5.82 9.77
N LEU A 193 8.71 4.92 10.02
CA LEU A 193 8.17 4.06 8.97
C LEU A 193 7.16 4.84 8.12
N VAL A 194 7.46 4.97 6.85
CA VAL A 194 6.70 5.74 5.87
C VAL A 194 5.85 4.78 5.03
N HIS A 195 4.62 5.15 4.70
CA HIS A 195 3.73 4.39 3.79
C HIS A 195 4.21 4.50 2.33
N GLY A 196 4.58 5.70 1.91
CA GLY A 196 5.16 6.02 0.61
C GLY A 196 4.20 6.19 -0.54
N ASP A 197 2.89 6.22 -0.29
CA ASP A 197 1.87 6.51 -1.29
C ASP A 197 0.58 6.97 -0.61
N VAL A 198 0.72 7.91 0.33
CA VAL A 198 -0.42 8.55 0.99
C VAL A 198 -1.06 9.50 0.00
N SER A 199 -2.00 8.97 -0.78
CA SER A 199 -2.76 9.75 -1.75
C SER A 199 -4.25 9.42 -1.63
N PRO A 200 -5.17 10.32 -2.00
CA PRO A 200 -6.61 10.05 -1.82
C PRO A 200 -7.13 8.80 -2.56
N LYS A 201 -6.39 8.28 -3.56
CA LYS A 201 -6.73 7.01 -4.22
C LYS A 201 -6.52 5.78 -3.32
N ASN A 202 -5.65 5.90 -2.31
CA ASN A 202 -5.24 4.82 -1.42
C ASN A 202 -5.88 4.92 -0.05
N ILE A 203 -6.90 5.77 0.10
CA ILE A 203 -7.60 5.99 1.35
C ILE A 203 -9.09 5.77 1.11
N LEU A 204 -9.69 4.88 1.89
CA LEU A 204 -11.14 4.71 1.94
C LEU A 204 -11.70 5.50 3.12
N ALA A 205 -12.86 6.12 2.92
CA ALA A 205 -13.63 6.74 3.98
C ALA A 205 -14.54 5.71 4.61
N GLY A 206 -14.05 5.01 5.64
CA GLY A 206 -14.83 4.02 6.38
C GLY A 206 -15.78 4.66 7.41
N PRO A 207 -16.69 3.85 7.98
CA PRO A 207 -17.65 4.32 8.98
C PRO A 207 -16.97 4.85 10.26
N ASP A 208 -15.80 4.31 10.59
CA ASP A 208 -15.02 4.67 11.78
C ASP A 208 -13.79 5.55 11.44
N GLY A 209 -13.75 6.10 10.22
CA GLY A 209 -12.71 7.03 9.77
C GLY A 209 -11.85 6.50 8.61
N PRO A 210 -10.70 7.13 8.35
CA PRO A 210 -9.87 6.82 7.20
C PRO A 210 -9.18 5.46 7.32
N ILE A 211 -9.16 4.72 6.21
CA ILE A 211 -8.50 3.42 6.07
C ILE A 211 -7.47 3.52 4.95
N PHE A 212 -6.20 3.29 5.28
CA PHE A 212 -5.05 3.33 4.37
C PHE A 212 -4.87 1.98 3.67
N LEU A 213 -4.55 2.04 2.38
CA LEU A 213 -4.33 0.90 1.50
C LEU A 213 -3.02 1.06 0.75
N ASP A 214 -2.49 -0.03 0.18
CA ASP A 214 -1.45 0.04 -0.85
C ASP A 214 -0.12 0.62 -0.34
N ALA A 215 0.30 0.17 0.85
CA ALA A 215 1.59 0.47 1.46
C ALA A 215 2.75 -0.35 0.85
N GLU A 216 2.67 -0.70 -0.44
CA GLU A 216 3.72 -1.46 -1.14
C GLU A 216 5.06 -0.67 -1.26
N CYS A 217 5.01 0.63 -0.97
CA CYS A 217 6.18 1.50 -0.98
C CYS A 217 6.82 1.67 0.39
N ALA A 218 6.34 0.95 1.40
CA ALA A 218 6.73 1.17 2.77
C ALA A 218 8.23 1.05 2.98
N TRP A 219 8.84 2.08 3.57
CA TRP A 219 10.26 2.09 3.91
C TRP A 219 10.52 2.90 5.19
N TYR A 220 11.59 2.58 5.89
CA TYR A 220 12.03 3.40 7.01
C TYR A 220 12.79 4.63 6.51
N GLY A 221 12.25 5.83 6.76
CA GLY A 221 12.60 7.01 5.98
C GLY A 221 12.16 8.36 6.57
N GLU A 222 11.98 9.32 5.66
CA GLU A 222 11.53 10.68 5.92
C GLU A 222 9.99 10.76 5.94
N PRO A 223 9.34 10.92 7.11
CA PRO A 223 7.87 11.02 7.19
C PRO A 223 7.29 12.24 6.47
N ALA A 224 8.08 13.29 6.22
CA ALA A 224 7.63 14.43 5.42
C ALA A 224 7.24 14.04 3.98
N PHE A 225 7.69 12.89 3.47
CA PHE A 225 7.26 12.38 2.18
C PHE A 225 5.76 12.06 2.18
N ASP A 226 5.28 11.29 3.15
CA ASP A 226 3.86 10.93 3.26
C ASP A 226 2.97 12.16 3.45
N ALA A 227 3.43 13.16 4.20
CA ALA A 227 2.68 14.38 4.43
C ALA A 227 2.52 15.25 3.16
N ALA A 228 3.44 15.11 2.20
CA ALA A 228 3.50 15.95 1.00
C ALA A 228 2.95 15.27 -0.27
N PHE A 229 2.87 13.95 -0.28
CA PHE A 229 2.49 13.14 -1.44
C PHE A 229 1.00 13.27 -1.79
#